data_AF-U5VQF2-F1
#
_entry.id   AF-U5VQF2-F1
#
_cell.length_a   1.000
_cell.length_b   1.000
_cell.length_c   1.000
_cell.angle_alpha   90.00
_cell.angle_beta   90.00
_cell.angle_gamma   90.00
#
_symmetry.space_group_name_H-M   'P 1'
#
loop_
_entity.id
_entity.type
_entity.pdbx_description
1 polymer ?
#
loop_
_entity_poly.entity_id
_entity_poly.type
_entity_poly.pdbx_seq_one_letter_code
_entity_poly.pdbx_strand_id
1 'polypeptide(L)'
;MRALEPPTTPRTALRSRRGLLQTALGCAGWLLVIPLLRLTQEPPLLGSSFALPIWVAGFLFAAAISITAILIAAIRRSWGVALAGLLLAATGVFATTRFNSKVDIVDYQYREHRTALAALAEDYRTGRLPKGPLTLPPSLHTLSPSGYAYAGDTAVFVQMWQNWRHESGTGLAYFADPPTDRTIVNTADGDSGHPQREVGGGWWWIS
;
A
#
# COMPACT_ATOMS: atom_id res chain seq x y z
N MET A 1 56.40 50.07 -9.87
CA MET A 1 55.02 50.25 -9.35
C MET A 1 54.18 49.06 -9.80
N ARG A 2 53.41 48.49 -8.86
CA ARG A 2 52.50 47.34 -9.06
C ARG A 2 51.28 47.72 -9.92
N ALA A 3 50.81 46.77 -10.73
CA ALA A 3 49.39 46.53 -11.02
C ALA A 3 49.28 45.06 -11.48
N LEU A 4 49.02 44.13 -10.55
CA LEU A 4 47.72 43.50 -10.25
C LEU A 4 47.21 42.59 -11.38
N GLU A 5 47.41 41.29 -11.15
CA GLU A 5 46.89 40.16 -11.91
C GLU A 5 45.35 40.10 -11.98
N PRO A 6 44.78 39.40 -12.98
CA PRO A 6 43.34 39.37 -13.23
C PRO A 6 42.58 38.43 -12.27
N PRO A 7 41.30 38.71 -11.93
CA PRO A 7 40.49 37.75 -11.19
C PRO A 7 40.09 36.58 -12.10
N THR A 8 40.63 35.39 -11.79
CA THR A 8 40.31 34.13 -12.47
C THR A 8 39.12 33.40 -11.82
N THR A 9 38.05 33.33 -12.61
CA THR A 9 37.14 32.19 -12.84
C THR A 9 36.03 31.79 -11.83
N PRO A 10 34.80 31.53 -12.34
CA PRO A 10 33.68 30.94 -11.60
C PRO A 10 33.83 29.42 -11.53
N ARG A 11 34.69 28.90 -10.64
CA ARG A 11 34.93 27.45 -10.49
C ARG A 11 34.08 26.76 -9.42
N THR A 12 33.35 27.52 -8.60
CA THR A 12 32.58 27.01 -7.45
C THR A 12 31.19 26.46 -7.83
N ALA A 13 30.51 27.04 -8.82
CA ALA A 13 29.13 26.68 -9.17
C ALA A 13 29.01 25.27 -9.81
N LEU A 14 30.00 24.83 -10.58
CA LEU A 14 29.98 23.53 -11.28
C LEU A 14 30.18 22.32 -10.35
N ARG A 15 30.88 22.50 -9.22
CA ARG A 15 31.17 21.41 -8.26
C ARG A 15 29.96 21.08 -7.38
N SER A 16 29.11 22.05 -7.10
CA SER A 16 27.84 21.91 -6.38
C SER A 16 26.83 21.03 -7.15
N ARG A 17 26.69 21.24 -8.47
CA ARG A 17 25.73 20.50 -9.30
C ARG A 17 25.97 18.99 -9.35
N ARG A 18 27.23 18.55 -9.36
CA ARG A 18 27.57 17.11 -9.36
C ARG A 18 27.24 16.42 -8.02
N GLY A 19 27.42 17.11 -6.90
CA GLY A 19 27.05 16.58 -5.58
C GLY A 19 25.53 16.43 -5.43
N LEU A 20 24.77 17.41 -5.94
CA LEU A 20 23.31 17.41 -6.00
C LEU A 20 22.76 16.28 -6.88
N LEU A 21 23.38 16.02 -8.02
CA LEU A 21 23.00 14.92 -8.91
C LEU A 21 23.24 13.54 -8.28
N GLN A 22 24.35 13.37 -7.54
CA GLN A 22 24.62 12.15 -6.79
C GLN A 22 23.62 11.94 -5.64
N THR A 23 23.20 13.02 -4.96
CA THR A 23 22.16 12.90 -3.93
C THR A 23 20.81 12.59 -4.56
N ALA A 24 20.44 13.27 -5.65
CA ALA A 24 19.21 13.01 -6.37
C ALA A 24 19.12 11.56 -6.87
N LEU A 25 20.20 11.01 -7.41
CA LEU A 25 20.27 9.60 -7.85
C LEU A 25 20.20 8.60 -6.69
N GLY A 26 20.88 8.88 -5.57
CA GLY A 26 20.76 8.06 -4.35
C GLY A 26 19.35 8.08 -3.76
N CYS A 27 18.66 9.22 -3.85
CA CYS A 27 17.29 9.40 -3.38
C CYS A 27 16.24 8.81 -4.34
N ALA A 28 16.53 8.80 -5.65
CA ALA A 28 15.67 8.17 -6.66
C ALA A 28 15.54 6.66 -6.43
N GLY A 29 16.54 6.01 -5.83
CA GLY A 29 16.47 4.59 -5.45
C GLY A 29 15.30 4.27 -4.52
N TRP A 30 15.00 5.14 -3.54
CA TRP A 30 13.83 4.97 -2.66
C TRP A 30 12.51 5.26 -3.37
N LEU A 31 12.50 6.20 -4.31
CA LEU A 31 11.32 6.46 -5.14
C LEU A 31 10.98 5.29 -6.05
N LEU A 32 11.96 4.48 -6.46
CA LEU A 32 11.76 3.25 -7.24
C LEU A 32 11.21 2.07 -6.41
N VAL A 33 11.37 2.09 -5.08
CA VAL A 33 10.78 1.08 -4.17
C VAL A 33 9.25 1.24 -4.10
N ILE A 34 8.72 2.47 -4.25
CA ILE A 34 7.28 2.78 -4.20
C ILE A 34 6.47 2.13 -5.36
N PRO A 35 6.84 2.26 -6.65
CA PRO A 35 6.14 1.55 -7.72
C PRO A 35 6.36 0.04 -7.65
N LEU A 36 7.50 -0.43 -7.11
CA LEU A 36 7.69 -1.85 -6.82
C LEU A 36 6.66 -2.35 -5.79
N LEU A 37 6.40 -1.56 -4.72
CA LEU A 37 5.34 -1.81 -3.72
C LEU A 37 4.00 -2.00 -4.42
N ARG A 38 3.66 -1.08 -5.32
CA ARG A 38 2.39 -1.11 -6.06
C ARG A 38 2.27 -2.32 -7.00
N LEU A 39 3.33 -2.65 -7.75
CA LEU A 39 3.31 -3.72 -8.76
C LEU A 39 3.18 -5.13 -8.15
N THR A 40 3.53 -5.30 -6.89
CA THR A 40 3.37 -6.60 -6.19
C THR A 40 2.04 -6.74 -5.46
N GLN A 41 1.16 -5.72 -5.52
CA GLN A 41 -0.16 -5.72 -4.87
C GLN A 41 -1.32 -6.11 -5.80
N GLU A 42 -1.10 -6.13 -7.11
CA GLU A 42 -2.05 -6.64 -8.11
C GLU A 42 -1.86 -8.17 -8.23
N PRO A 43 -2.90 -8.96 -8.51
CA PRO A 43 -3.01 -10.36 -8.10
C PRO A 43 -1.82 -11.22 -8.57
N PRO A 44 -1.45 -12.27 -7.80
CA PRO A 44 -0.13 -12.90 -7.88
C PRO A 44 -0.04 -13.77 -9.13
N LEU A 45 0.19 -13.16 -10.29
CA LEU A 45 0.65 -13.87 -11.49
C LEU A 45 1.99 -14.57 -11.23
N LEU A 46 2.73 -14.11 -10.21
CA LEU A 46 3.87 -14.79 -9.60
C LEU A 46 3.52 -15.13 -8.15
N GLY A 47 3.16 -16.39 -7.92
CA GLY A 47 2.89 -16.93 -6.59
C GLY A 47 3.89 -16.46 -5.53
N SER A 48 3.35 -16.20 -4.33
CA SER A 48 3.91 -15.51 -3.15
C SER A 48 5.40 -15.72 -2.76
N SER A 49 6.12 -16.68 -3.35
CA SER A 49 7.49 -17.03 -2.98
C SER A 49 8.58 -16.19 -3.67
N PHE A 50 8.33 -15.66 -4.88
CA PHE A 50 9.34 -14.86 -5.61
C PHE A 50 9.24 -13.36 -5.34
N ALA A 51 8.08 -12.87 -4.89
CA ALA A 51 7.91 -11.48 -4.53
C ALA A 51 8.83 -11.10 -3.37
N LEU A 52 8.86 -11.90 -2.30
CA LEU A 52 9.63 -11.62 -1.09
C LEU A 52 11.15 -11.49 -1.32
N PRO A 53 11.84 -12.38 -2.05
CA PRO A 53 13.26 -12.20 -2.34
C PRO A 53 13.54 -10.99 -3.25
N ILE A 54 12.66 -10.69 -4.22
CA ILE A 54 12.76 -9.48 -5.04
C ILE A 54 12.62 -8.21 -4.17
N TRP A 55 11.68 -8.24 -3.22
CA TRP A 55 11.48 -7.22 -2.19
C TRP A 55 12.74 -6.97 -1.38
N VAL A 56 13.28 -8.03 -0.77
CA VAL A 56 14.48 -7.97 0.07
C VAL A 56 15.67 -7.48 -0.76
N ALA A 57 15.85 -7.98 -1.98
CA ALA A 57 16.92 -7.55 -2.87
C ALA A 57 16.82 -6.06 -3.22
N GLY A 58 15.62 -5.57 -3.58
CA GLY A 58 15.38 -4.15 -3.87
C GLY A 58 15.66 -3.25 -2.67
N PHE A 59 15.25 -3.67 -1.47
CA PHE A 59 15.49 -2.92 -0.24
C PHE A 59 16.98 -2.88 0.14
N LEU A 60 17.67 -4.01 0.05
CA LEU A 60 19.11 -4.09 0.29
C LEU A 60 19.90 -3.24 -0.71
N PHE A 61 19.49 -3.24 -1.98
CA PHE A 61 20.11 -2.43 -3.01
C PHE A 61 19.91 -0.93 -2.75
N ALA A 62 18.69 -0.49 -2.40
CA ALA A 62 18.41 0.89 -2.03
C ALA A 62 19.20 1.34 -0.79
N ALA A 63 19.29 0.46 0.22
CA ALA A 63 20.08 0.71 1.43
C ALA A 63 21.57 0.84 1.10
N ALA A 64 22.13 -0.08 0.30
CA ALA A 64 23.53 -0.04 -0.11
C ALA A 64 23.87 1.27 -0.85
N ILE A 65 23.06 1.67 -1.83
CA ILE A 65 23.26 2.92 -2.57
C ILE A 65 23.19 4.13 -1.64
N SER A 66 22.22 4.15 -0.72
CA SER A 66 22.05 5.25 0.23
C SER A 66 23.25 5.39 1.16
N ILE A 67 23.73 4.27 1.72
CA ILE A 67 24.92 4.22 2.58
C ILE A 67 26.14 4.71 1.80
N THR A 68 26.36 4.20 0.57
CA THR A 68 27.49 4.64 -0.27
C THR A 68 27.43 6.14 -0.56
N ALA A 69 26.26 6.68 -0.91
CA ALA A 69 26.09 8.11 -1.18
C ALA A 69 26.36 8.99 0.06
N ILE A 70 25.85 8.57 1.23
CA ILE A 70 26.07 9.27 2.50
C ILE A 70 27.56 9.23 2.89
N LEU A 71 28.21 8.07 2.78
CA LEU A 71 29.64 7.92 3.07
C LEU A 71 30.50 8.78 2.12
N ILE A 72 30.21 8.79 0.82
CA ILE A 72 30.92 9.65 -0.14
C ILE A 72 30.73 11.13 0.22
N ALA A 73 29.52 11.54 0.61
CA ALA A 73 29.25 12.92 1.03
C ALA A 73 30.01 13.29 2.32
N ALA A 74 30.07 12.37 3.29
CA ALA A 74 30.80 12.55 4.55
C ALA A 74 32.33 12.63 4.32
N ILE A 75 32.89 11.74 3.49
CA ILE A 75 34.31 11.77 3.11
C ILE A 75 34.66 13.09 2.41
N ARG A 76 33.75 13.63 1.59
CA ARG A 76 33.89 14.94 0.95
C ARG A 76 33.67 16.13 1.87
N ARG A 77 33.45 15.90 3.18
CA ARG A 77 33.10 16.92 4.19
C ARG A 77 31.86 17.76 3.83
N SER A 78 30.98 17.20 3.01
CA SER A 78 29.74 17.85 2.57
C SER A 78 28.59 17.48 3.52
N TRP A 79 28.70 17.92 4.78
CA TRP A 79 27.82 17.51 5.88
C TRP A 79 26.33 17.77 5.63
N GLY A 80 25.98 18.87 4.94
CA GLY A 80 24.58 19.14 4.58
C GLY A 80 23.98 18.09 3.64
N VAL A 81 24.78 17.58 2.70
CA VAL A 81 24.36 16.52 1.77
C VAL A 81 24.25 15.18 2.49
N ALA A 82 25.16 14.89 3.42
CA ALA A 82 25.10 13.68 4.24
C ALA A 82 23.86 13.67 5.16
N LEU A 83 23.55 14.80 5.80
CA LEU A 83 22.36 14.94 6.65
C LEU A 83 21.06 14.82 5.83
N ALA A 84 20.98 15.48 4.68
CA ALA A 84 19.82 15.36 3.79
C ALA A 84 19.60 13.92 3.32
N GLY A 85 20.68 13.22 2.92
CA GLY A 85 20.61 11.82 2.54
C GLY A 85 20.16 10.91 3.69
N LEU A 86 20.65 11.15 4.91
CA LEU A 86 20.24 10.42 6.10
C LEU A 86 18.75 10.62 6.42
N LEU A 87 18.27 11.87 6.41
CA LEU A 87 16.87 12.20 6.65
C LEU A 87 15.95 11.56 5.61
N LEU A 88 16.35 11.57 4.33
CA LEU A 88 15.58 10.95 3.26
C LEU A 88 15.55 9.42 3.40
N ALA A 89 16.67 8.78 3.71
CA ALA A 89 16.72 7.34 3.97
C ALA A 89 15.85 6.95 5.17
N ALA A 90 15.92 7.72 6.27
CA ALA A 90 15.08 7.50 7.45
C ALA A 90 13.58 7.66 7.13
N THR A 91 13.23 8.66 6.31
CA THR A 91 11.85 8.87 5.85
C THR A 91 11.36 7.71 4.98
N GLY A 92 12.21 7.21 4.06
CA GLY A 92 11.91 6.04 3.24
C GLY A 92 11.64 4.80 4.08
N VAL A 93 12.53 4.50 5.04
CA VAL A 93 12.33 3.39 6.00
C VAL A 93 11.05 3.57 6.81
N PHE A 94 10.80 4.77 7.35
CA PHE A 94 9.59 5.03 8.13
C PHE A 94 8.31 4.85 7.28
N ALA A 95 8.29 5.37 6.06
CA ALA A 95 7.17 5.20 5.14
C ALA A 95 6.92 3.71 4.82
N THR A 96 7.98 2.94 4.55
CA THR A 96 7.85 1.50 4.25
C THR A 96 7.43 0.66 5.46
N THR A 97 7.88 1.00 6.67
CA THR A 97 7.53 0.25 7.90
C THR A 97 6.14 0.58 8.43
N ARG A 98 5.63 1.79 8.15
CA ARG A 98 4.27 2.21 8.49
C ARG A 98 3.21 1.77 7.47
N PHE A 99 3.62 1.35 6.28
CA PHE A 99 2.72 0.91 5.23
C PHE A 99 2.04 -0.41 5.62
N ASN A 100 0.88 -0.34 6.25
CA ASN A 100 0.07 -1.51 6.53
C ASN A 100 -0.72 -1.87 5.26
N SER A 101 -0.05 -2.61 4.38
CA SER A 101 -0.55 -2.96 3.05
C SER A 101 -1.97 -3.52 3.07
N LYS A 102 -2.35 -4.28 4.10
CA LYS A 102 -3.72 -4.82 4.19
C LYS A 102 -4.76 -3.73 4.40
N VAL A 103 -4.53 -2.83 5.34
CA VAL A 103 -5.48 -1.75 5.69
C VAL A 103 -5.60 -0.76 4.53
N ASP A 104 -4.47 -0.35 3.94
CA ASP A 104 -4.46 0.62 2.85
C ASP A 104 -5.13 0.08 1.58
N ILE A 105 -4.99 -1.22 1.29
CA ILE A 105 -5.67 -1.83 0.15
C ILE A 105 -7.18 -1.92 0.41
N VAL A 106 -7.61 -2.31 1.62
CA VAL A 106 -9.05 -2.35 1.94
C VAL A 106 -9.69 -0.97 1.76
N ASP A 107 -9.05 0.08 2.28
CA ASP A 107 -9.56 1.46 2.17
C ASP A 107 -9.52 1.98 0.73
N TYR A 108 -8.53 1.57 -0.06
CA TYR A 108 -8.48 1.88 -1.50
C TYR A 108 -9.63 1.19 -2.25
N GLN A 109 -9.81 -0.11 -2.04
CA GLN A 109 -10.83 -0.92 -2.70
C GLN A 109 -12.24 -0.47 -2.32
N TYR A 110 -12.49 -0.15 -1.05
CA TYR A 110 -13.74 0.44 -0.61
C TYR A 110 -14.02 1.76 -1.32
N ARG A 111 -13.02 2.66 -1.45
CA ARG A 111 -13.19 3.95 -2.13
C ARG A 111 -13.47 3.79 -3.62
N GLU A 112 -12.74 2.91 -4.29
CA GLU A 112 -12.90 2.63 -5.72
C GLU A 112 -14.31 2.10 -6.03
N HIS A 113 -14.82 1.21 -5.17
CA HIS A 113 -16.11 0.55 -5.34
C HIS A 113 -17.26 1.18 -4.54
N ARG A 114 -17.05 2.36 -3.94
CA ARG A 114 -17.98 2.96 -2.97
C ARG A 114 -19.41 3.07 -3.48
N THR A 115 -19.60 3.50 -4.72
CA THR A 115 -20.93 3.68 -5.31
C THR A 115 -21.65 2.35 -5.50
N ALA A 116 -20.95 1.32 -5.96
CA ALA A 116 -21.53 -0.01 -6.16
C ALA A 116 -21.83 -0.70 -4.82
N LEU A 117 -20.95 -0.53 -3.83
CA LEU A 117 -21.16 -1.00 -2.46
C LEU A 117 -22.35 -0.28 -1.79
N ALA A 118 -22.52 1.03 -2.02
CA ALA A 118 -23.67 1.77 -1.50
C ALA A 118 -25.00 1.26 -2.09
N ALA A 119 -25.03 0.94 -3.39
CA ALA A 119 -26.20 0.35 -4.02
C ALA A 119 -26.52 -1.05 -3.45
N LEU A 120 -25.49 -1.88 -3.27
CA LEU A 120 -25.66 -3.21 -2.66
C LEU A 120 -26.18 -3.13 -1.21
N ALA A 121 -25.67 -2.17 -0.43
CA ALA A 121 -26.15 -1.90 0.92
C ALA A 121 -27.62 -1.43 0.94
N GLU A 122 -28.04 -0.63 -0.05
CA GLU A 122 -29.44 -0.22 -0.19
C GLU A 122 -30.37 -1.39 -0.50
N ASP A 123 -29.97 -2.26 -1.44
CA ASP A 123 -30.75 -3.45 -1.77
C ASP A 123 -30.84 -4.42 -0.58
N TYR A 124 -29.78 -4.50 0.24
CA TYR A 124 -29.80 -5.24 1.50
C TYR A 124 -30.80 -4.65 2.50
N ARG A 125 -30.74 -3.33 2.75
CA ARG A 125 -31.63 -2.64 3.69
C ARG A 125 -33.10 -2.72 3.31
N THR A 126 -33.38 -2.66 2.01
CA THR A 126 -34.75 -2.76 1.49
C THR A 126 -35.27 -4.20 1.43
N GLY A 127 -34.47 -5.18 1.86
CA GLY A 127 -34.84 -6.60 1.87
C GLY A 127 -34.99 -7.20 0.47
N ARG A 128 -34.41 -6.56 -0.55
CA ARG A 128 -34.46 -7.03 -1.94
C ARG A 128 -33.48 -8.15 -2.23
N LEU A 129 -32.39 -8.24 -1.46
CA LEU A 129 -31.40 -9.29 -1.63
C LEU A 129 -31.93 -10.62 -1.07
N PRO A 130 -31.83 -11.72 -1.85
CA PRO A 130 -32.14 -13.05 -1.34
C PRO A 130 -31.12 -13.45 -0.27
N LYS A 131 -31.55 -14.20 0.75
CA LYS A 131 -30.64 -14.78 1.73
C LYS A 131 -29.78 -15.87 1.08
N GLY A 132 -28.50 -15.90 1.43
CA GLY A 132 -27.51 -16.86 0.91
C GLY A 132 -26.57 -16.25 -0.13
N PRO A 133 -25.96 -17.10 -0.98
CA PRO A 133 -25.03 -16.66 -2.02
C PRO A 133 -25.77 -15.83 -3.08
N LEU A 134 -25.22 -14.66 -3.40
CA LEU A 134 -25.71 -13.77 -4.46
C LEU A 134 -24.58 -13.44 -5.42
N THR A 135 -24.90 -13.40 -6.72
CA THR A 135 -23.96 -12.98 -7.75
C THR A 135 -23.80 -11.47 -7.71
N LEU A 136 -22.57 -11.00 -7.62
CA LEU A 136 -22.26 -9.57 -7.60
C LEU A 136 -22.48 -8.94 -8.99
N PRO A 137 -22.84 -7.65 -9.04
CA PRO A 137 -22.84 -6.91 -10.29
C PRO A 137 -21.42 -6.85 -10.88
N PRO A 138 -21.26 -6.74 -12.21
CA PRO A 138 -19.94 -6.70 -12.87
C PRO A 138 -18.99 -5.64 -12.30
N SER A 139 -19.52 -4.52 -11.81
CA SER A 139 -18.74 -3.45 -11.17
C SER A 139 -18.06 -3.84 -9.86
N LEU A 140 -18.44 -4.98 -9.26
CA LEU A 140 -17.86 -5.53 -8.03
C LEU A 140 -17.07 -6.83 -8.27
N HIS A 141 -16.95 -7.30 -9.51
CA HIS A 141 -16.19 -8.52 -9.82
C HIS A 141 -14.68 -8.35 -9.61
N THR A 142 -14.16 -7.13 -9.78
CA THR A 142 -12.75 -6.83 -9.45
C THR A 142 -12.48 -6.81 -7.95
N LEU A 143 -13.52 -6.52 -7.15
CA LEU A 143 -13.44 -6.52 -5.69
C LEU A 143 -13.47 -7.95 -5.14
N SER A 144 -14.20 -8.86 -5.79
CA SER A 144 -14.39 -10.24 -5.33
C SER A 144 -13.91 -11.27 -6.36
N PRO A 145 -12.81 -12.01 -6.09
CA PRO A 145 -12.30 -13.02 -7.01
C PRO A 145 -13.32 -14.11 -7.36
N SER A 146 -14.24 -14.41 -6.44
CA SER A 146 -15.30 -15.40 -6.65
C SER A 146 -16.50 -14.82 -7.41
N GLY A 147 -16.66 -13.49 -7.41
CA GLY A 147 -17.83 -12.81 -7.99
C GLY A 147 -19.11 -13.00 -7.16
N TYR A 148 -19.00 -13.50 -5.93
CA TYR A 148 -20.13 -13.75 -5.04
C TYR A 148 -20.06 -12.89 -3.77
N ALA A 149 -21.25 -12.56 -3.27
CA ALA A 149 -21.44 -12.07 -1.92
C ALA A 149 -22.41 -12.99 -1.17
N TYR A 150 -22.43 -12.87 0.14
CA TYR A 150 -23.25 -13.70 1.01
C TYR A 150 -24.12 -12.79 1.86
N ALA A 151 -25.43 -12.80 1.62
CA ALA A 151 -26.39 -12.05 2.42
C ALA A 151 -26.94 -12.95 3.53
N GLY A 152 -26.66 -12.59 4.77
CA GLY A 152 -27.23 -13.19 5.97
C GLY A 152 -28.28 -12.30 6.61
N ASP A 153 -28.76 -12.71 7.79
CA ASP A 153 -29.75 -11.96 8.55
C ASP A 153 -29.19 -10.66 9.15
N THR A 154 -27.88 -10.60 9.36
CA THR A 154 -27.21 -9.51 10.08
C THR A 154 -26.30 -8.66 9.20
N ALA A 155 -25.80 -9.22 8.10
CA ALA A 155 -24.89 -8.54 7.21
C ALA A 155 -24.96 -9.07 5.77
N VAL A 156 -24.49 -8.26 4.82
CA VAL A 156 -24.05 -8.74 3.50
C VAL A 156 -22.53 -8.70 3.42
N PHE A 157 -21.91 -9.84 3.13
CA PHE A 157 -20.46 -10.01 3.06
C PHE A 157 -19.99 -10.14 1.61
N VAL A 158 -19.02 -9.33 1.23
CA VAL A 158 -18.32 -9.35 -0.06
C VAL A 158 -16.90 -9.82 0.18
N GLN A 159 -16.58 -11.02 -0.29
CA GLN A 159 -15.26 -11.61 -0.15
C GLN A 159 -14.26 -10.88 -1.04
N MET A 160 -13.19 -10.33 -0.48
CA MET A 160 -12.15 -9.63 -1.25
C MET A 160 -10.93 -10.49 -1.56
N TRP A 161 -10.54 -11.33 -0.61
CA TRP A 161 -9.41 -12.24 -0.78
C TRP A 161 -9.78 -13.65 -0.37
N GLN A 162 -9.40 -14.59 -1.22
CA GLN A 162 -9.19 -15.97 -0.82
C GLN A 162 -7.69 -16.19 -0.73
N ASN A 163 -7.21 -16.70 0.40
CA ASN A 163 -5.89 -17.31 0.39
C ASN A 163 -5.93 -18.54 -0.55
N TRP A 164 -4.77 -19.01 -1.00
CA TRP A 164 -4.68 -20.17 -1.89
C TRP A 164 -5.24 -21.47 -1.29
N ARG A 165 -5.55 -21.48 0.02
CA ARG A 165 -6.21 -22.58 0.74
C ARG A 165 -7.70 -22.38 0.97
N HIS A 166 -8.28 -21.26 0.51
CA HIS A 166 -9.66 -20.83 0.76
C HIS A 166 -10.00 -20.49 2.24
N GLU A 167 -9.03 -20.43 3.16
CA GLU A 167 -9.24 -20.42 4.63
C GLU A 167 -9.38 -19.02 5.27
N SER A 168 -9.04 -17.92 4.60
CA SER A 168 -8.86 -16.63 5.31
C SER A 168 -9.96 -15.58 5.10
N GLY A 169 -11.04 -15.90 4.38
CA GLY A 169 -12.33 -15.18 4.44
C GLY A 169 -12.32 -13.65 4.50
N THR A 170 -11.30 -12.95 4.00
CA THR A 170 -11.13 -11.52 4.27
C THR A 170 -11.96 -10.72 3.28
N GLY A 171 -12.69 -9.74 3.77
CA GLY A 171 -13.56 -8.95 2.90
C GLY A 171 -14.23 -7.77 3.58
N LEU A 172 -15.29 -7.31 2.94
CA LEU A 172 -16.11 -6.20 3.42
C LEU A 172 -17.49 -6.73 3.78
N ALA A 173 -17.96 -6.44 4.98
CA ALA A 173 -19.34 -6.70 5.38
C ALA A 173 -20.07 -5.39 5.61
N TYR A 174 -21.28 -5.27 5.08
CA TYR A 174 -22.20 -4.21 5.43
C TYR A 174 -23.12 -4.68 6.54
N PHE A 175 -23.25 -3.87 7.58
CA PHE A 175 -24.20 -4.08 8.66
C PHE A 175 -25.21 -2.93 8.69
N ALA A 176 -26.50 -3.27 8.79
CA ALA A 176 -27.57 -2.28 8.96
C ALA A 176 -27.47 -1.60 10.33
N ASP A 177 -27.13 -2.38 11.35
CA ASP A 177 -26.81 -1.92 12.71
C ASP A 177 -25.34 -2.16 13.02
N PRO A 178 -24.63 -1.25 13.71
CA PRO A 178 -23.21 -1.43 14.01
C PRO A 178 -22.93 -2.78 14.71
N PRO A 179 -21.92 -3.53 14.25
CA PRO A 179 -21.59 -4.81 14.86
C PRO A 179 -21.00 -4.63 16.26
N THR A 180 -21.00 -5.71 17.02
CA THR A 180 -20.35 -5.82 18.33
C THR A 180 -19.11 -6.72 18.22
N ASP A 181 -18.27 -6.74 19.26
CA ASP A 181 -17.11 -7.64 19.32
C ASP A 181 -17.47 -9.13 19.28
N ARG A 182 -18.75 -9.46 19.51
CA ARG A 182 -19.30 -10.83 19.42
C ARG A 182 -19.95 -11.13 18.07
N THR A 183 -20.04 -10.15 17.19
CA THR A 183 -20.64 -10.34 15.87
C THR A 183 -19.69 -11.17 15.01
N ILE A 184 -20.25 -12.25 14.46
CA ILE A 184 -19.54 -13.20 13.60
C ILE A 184 -20.19 -13.14 12.22
N VAL A 185 -19.37 -13.05 11.18
CA VAL A 185 -19.80 -13.08 9.79
C VAL A 185 -19.33 -14.37 9.15
N ASN A 186 -20.23 -15.09 8.48
CA ASN A 186 -19.86 -16.26 7.69
C ASN A 186 -19.16 -15.78 6.41
N THR A 187 -17.90 -16.15 6.25
CA THR A 187 -17.04 -15.65 5.16
C THR A 187 -16.87 -16.67 4.03
N ALA A 188 -17.07 -17.96 4.32
CA ALA A 188 -17.13 -19.08 3.38
C ALA A 188 -17.81 -20.28 4.06
N ASP A 189 -17.98 -21.40 3.35
CA ASP A 189 -18.48 -22.64 3.95
C ASP A 189 -17.54 -23.13 5.05
N GLY A 190 -17.99 -23.00 6.31
CA GLY A 190 -17.25 -23.42 7.50
C GLY A 190 -16.32 -22.36 8.10
N ASP A 191 -16.14 -21.21 7.44
CA ASP A 191 -15.28 -20.14 7.92
C ASP A 191 -16.06 -18.92 8.42
N SER A 192 -15.51 -18.29 9.45
CA SER A 192 -16.10 -17.13 10.08
C SER A 192 -15.04 -16.06 10.36
N GLY A 193 -15.41 -14.79 10.17
CA GLY A 193 -14.56 -13.65 10.47
C GLY A 193 -15.21 -12.65 11.41
N HIS A 194 -14.38 -11.75 11.94
CA HIS A 194 -14.79 -10.71 12.88
C HIS A 194 -14.64 -9.31 12.29
N PRO A 195 -15.55 -8.38 12.61
CA PRO A 195 -15.39 -6.97 12.28
C PRO A 195 -14.16 -6.37 12.97
N GLN A 196 -13.24 -5.84 12.17
CA GLN A 196 -12.00 -5.24 12.67
C GLN A 196 -12.12 -3.72 12.80
N ARG A 197 -12.69 -3.07 11.78
CA ARG A 197 -12.82 -1.61 11.70
C ARG A 197 -13.85 -1.20 10.65
N GLU A 198 -14.60 -0.13 10.93
CA GLU A 198 -15.44 0.51 9.93
C GLU A 198 -14.59 1.23 8.87
N VAL A 199 -14.89 0.99 7.59
CA VAL A 199 -14.28 1.67 6.44
C VAL A 199 -15.15 2.81 5.92
N GLY A 200 -16.47 2.75 6.19
CA GLY A 200 -17.39 3.86 6.01
C GLY A 200 -18.77 3.44 5.52
N GLY A 201 -19.79 4.22 5.86
CA GLY A 201 -21.15 4.01 5.38
C GLY A 201 -21.73 2.66 5.80
N GLY A 202 -21.39 2.19 7.01
CA GLY A 202 -21.84 0.88 7.53
C GLY A 202 -21.06 -0.32 7.01
N TRP A 203 -20.04 -0.11 6.17
CA TRP A 203 -19.13 -1.16 5.74
C TRP A 203 -17.97 -1.34 6.71
N TRP A 204 -17.64 -2.59 6.98
CA TRP A 204 -16.60 -3.01 7.92
C TRP A 204 -15.64 -3.98 7.25
N TRP A 205 -14.37 -3.85 7.59
CA TRP A 205 -13.37 -4.85 7.25
C TRP A 205 -13.54 -6.09 8.13
N ILE A 206 -13.69 -7.26 7.51
CA ILE A 206 -13.77 -8.56 8.16
C ILE A 206 -12.45 -9.32 7.95
N SER A 207 -11.90 -9.87 9.03
CA SER A 207 -10.72 -10.75 9.04
C SER A 207 -10.81 -11.80 10.13
#